data_AF-A0A937SI96-F1
#
_entry.id   AF-A0A937SI96-F1
#
_cell.length_a   1.000
_cell.length_b   1.000
_cell.length_c   1.000
_cell.angle_alpha   90.00
_cell.angle_beta   90.00
_cell.angle_gamma   90.00
#
_symmetry.space_group_name_H-M   'P 1'
#
loop_
_entity.id
_entity.type
_entity.pdbx_description
1 polymer ?
#
loop_
_entity_poly.entity_id
_entity_poly.type
_entity_poly.pdbx_seq_one_letter_code
_entity_poly.pdbx_strand_id
1 'polypeptide(L)'
;MNDPSRSRARLLMLAGGVLVLLATSASAFRGSVRASGELQGEDPRREQLRLGWETYRFWCSSCHAYSGEGLTPAWISTWAPDDQNCWQSKCHHEVIHPDDGFFLPYIVPAIVGQGVLNHFGDGPTLYGYVSTLMPFQEPGALSQEQYYAVLAQVLMMNRIDYGTEPLGPETIGAVVLGSAPASPLPILPTVEAPEVHSMPPEAAASTPAPGPRPAAWTAGLLISLGLAAVASVAVAVESRSSRE
;
A
#
# COMPACT_ATOMS: atom_id res chain seq x y z
N MET A 1 14.75 -55.68 -49.49
CA MET A 1 15.87 -54.77 -49.82
C MET A 1 15.39 -53.34 -49.63
N ASN A 2 15.81 -52.69 -48.55
CA ASN A 2 15.47 -51.30 -48.26
C ASN A 2 16.47 -50.39 -48.99
N ASP A 3 15.97 -49.49 -49.82
CA ASP A 3 16.76 -48.55 -50.61
C ASP A 3 17.23 -47.38 -49.72
N PRO A 4 18.55 -47.29 -49.43
CA PRO A 4 19.09 -46.28 -48.52
C PRO A 4 19.06 -44.85 -49.08
N SER A 5 18.75 -44.66 -50.37
CA SER A 5 18.71 -43.33 -51.01
C SER A 5 17.46 -42.54 -50.63
N ARG A 6 16.31 -43.20 -50.43
CA ARG A 6 15.04 -42.56 -50.07
C ARG A 6 15.01 -42.03 -48.63
N SER A 7 15.79 -42.61 -47.74
CA SER A 7 15.86 -42.21 -46.32
C SER A 7 16.63 -40.90 -46.12
N ARG A 8 17.66 -40.63 -46.94
CA ARG A 8 18.48 -39.41 -46.84
C ARG A 8 17.75 -38.17 -47.36
N ALA A 9 16.94 -38.32 -48.42
CA ALA A 9 16.16 -37.21 -48.97
C ALA A 9 15.05 -36.74 -48.01
N ARG A 10 14.43 -37.66 -47.24
CA ARG A 10 13.40 -37.31 -46.24
C ARG A 10 13.98 -36.62 -45.01
N LEU A 11 15.21 -36.95 -44.59
CA LEU A 11 15.84 -36.34 -43.43
C LEU A 11 16.27 -34.88 -43.68
N LEU A 12 16.73 -34.57 -44.90
CA LEU A 12 17.14 -33.20 -45.28
C LEU A 12 15.94 -32.24 -45.43
N MET A 13 14.79 -32.72 -45.90
CA MET A 13 13.56 -31.92 -45.98
C MET A 13 13.00 -31.54 -44.60
N LEU A 14 13.09 -32.44 -43.60
CA LEU A 14 12.62 -32.16 -42.23
C LEU A 14 13.53 -31.17 -41.48
N ALA A 15 14.85 -31.26 -41.67
CA ALA A 15 15.79 -30.33 -41.03
C ALA A 15 15.68 -28.90 -41.60
N GLY A 16 15.43 -28.75 -42.90
CA GLY A 16 15.24 -27.44 -43.54
C GLY A 16 13.94 -26.74 -43.12
N GLY A 17 12.84 -27.49 -42.98
CA GLY A 17 11.54 -26.94 -42.56
C GLY A 17 11.54 -26.42 -41.12
N VAL A 18 12.22 -27.11 -40.20
CA VAL A 18 12.32 -26.69 -38.78
C VAL A 18 13.16 -25.41 -38.64
N LEU A 19 14.21 -25.23 -39.44
CA LEU A 19 15.06 -24.05 -39.36
C LEU A 19 14.35 -22.78 -39.88
N VAL A 20 13.52 -22.91 -40.93
CA VAL A 20 12.73 -21.79 -41.48
C VAL A 20 11.60 -21.38 -40.52
N LEU A 21 10.95 -22.33 -39.84
CA LEU A 21 9.94 -22.06 -38.81
C LEU A 21 10.51 -21.35 -37.56
N LEU A 22 11.74 -21.68 -37.16
CA LEU A 22 12.40 -21.01 -36.03
C LEU A 22 12.82 -19.56 -36.38
N ALA A 23 13.27 -19.31 -37.62
CA ALA A 23 13.68 -17.97 -38.04
C ALA A 23 12.50 -16.98 -38.18
N THR A 24 11.31 -17.44 -38.60
CA THR A 24 10.11 -16.58 -38.67
C THR A 24 9.53 -16.22 -37.29
N SER A 25 9.81 -17.04 -36.28
CA SER A 25 9.32 -16.84 -34.91
C SER A 25 10.03 -15.69 -34.18
N ALA A 26 11.33 -15.49 -34.45
CA ALA A 26 12.13 -14.46 -33.79
C ALA A 26 11.80 -13.03 -34.25
N SER A 27 11.42 -12.86 -35.51
CA SER A 27 11.09 -11.53 -36.07
C SER A 27 9.71 -11.04 -35.63
N ALA A 28 8.75 -11.95 -35.43
CA ALA A 28 7.43 -11.59 -34.89
C ALA A 28 7.49 -11.16 -33.41
N PHE A 29 8.38 -11.76 -32.62
CA PHE A 29 8.52 -11.42 -31.20
C PHE A 29 9.21 -10.07 -30.98
N ARG A 30 10.24 -9.73 -31.77
CA ARG A 30 10.91 -8.42 -31.66
C ARG A 30 10.05 -7.24 -32.12
N GLY A 31 9.16 -7.45 -33.09
CA GLY A 31 8.20 -6.41 -33.51
C GLY A 31 7.13 -6.11 -32.46
N SER A 32 6.63 -7.15 -31.76
CA SER A 32 5.64 -6.99 -30.71
C SER A 32 6.17 -6.25 -29.48
N VAL A 33 7.43 -6.46 -29.08
CA VAL A 33 8.00 -5.81 -27.88
C VAL A 33 8.31 -4.33 -28.14
N ARG A 34 8.71 -3.95 -29.36
CA ARG A 34 8.94 -2.53 -29.71
C ARG A 34 7.65 -1.75 -29.94
N ALA A 35 6.61 -2.37 -30.50
CA ALA A 35 5.31 -1.71 -30.68
C ALA A 35 4.59 -1.44 -29.36
N SER A 36 4.82 -2.25 -28.31
CA SER A 36 4.28 -2.01 -26.97
C SER A 36 4.97 -0.85 -26.22
N GLY A 37 6.22 -0.51 -26.58
CA GLY A 37 7.00 0.52 -25.89
C GLY A 37 6.81 1.93 -26.45
N GLU A 38 6.35 2.08 -27.70
CA GLU A 38 6.36 3.36 -28.42
C GLU A 38 4.96 3.96 -28.70
N LEU A 39 3.87 3.25 -28.36
CA LEU A 39 2.49 3.69 -28.68
C LEU A 39 1.65 4.18 -27.50
N GLN A 40 2.20 4.26 -26.28
CA GLN A 40 1.51 4.88 -25.15
C GLN A 40 2.53 5.72 -24.39
N GLY A 41 2.39 7.04 -24.45
CA GLY A 41 2.98 7.88 -23.41
C GLY A 41 2.44 7.37 -22.08
N GLU A 42 3.30 6.72 -21.31
CA GLU A 42 2.92 6.12 -20.03
C GLU A 42 2.43 7.24 -19.13
N ASP A 43 1.18 7.14 -18.64
CA ASP A 43 0.62 8.15 -17.73
C ASP A 43 1.60 8.28 -16.56
N PRO A 44 2.27 9.44 -16.38
CA PRO A 44 3.31 9.59 -15.37
C PRO A 44 2.75 9.41 -13.96
N ARG A 45 1.41 9.48 -13.79
CA ARG A 45 0.70 9.26 -12.53
C ARG A 45 0.52 7.79 -12.19
N ARG A 46 0.76 6.87 -13.13
CA ARG A 46 0.46 5.43 -12.98
C ARG A 46 1.09 4.84 -11.71
N GLU A 47 2.37 5.11 -11.49
CA GLU A 47 3.09 4.58 -10.34
C GLU A 47 2.59 5.21 -9.03
N GLN A 48 2.31 6.51 -9.04
CA GLN A 48 1.72 7.21 -7.90
C GLN A 48 0.33 6.63 -7.53
N LEU A 49 -0.52 6.33 -8.51
CA LEU A 49 -1.83 5.74 -8.26
C LEU A 49 -1.72 4.30 -7.73
N ARG A 50 -0.74 3.53 -8.20
CA ARG A 50 -0.46 2.19 -7.65
C ARG A 50 -0.04 2.27 -6.19
N LEU A 51 0.92 3.13 -5.87
CA LEU A 51 1.35 3.39 -4.49
C LEU A 51 0.16 3.88 -3.64
N GLY A 52 -0.62 4.81 -4.18
CA GLY A 52 -1.78 5.39 -3.51
C GLY A 52 -2.83 4.35 -3.15
N TRP A 53 -3.12 3.41 -4.04
CA TRP A 53 -4.02 2.30 -3.76
C TRP A 53 -3.48 1.36 -2.68
N GLU A 54 -2.20 1.01 -2.72
CA GLU A 54 -1.57 0.15 -1.72
C GLU A 54 -1.58 0.81 -0.33
N THR A 55 -1.22 2.09 -0.27
CA THR A 55 -1.30 2.91 0.94
C THR A 55 -2.74 3.03 1.44
N TYR A 56 -3.70 3.34 0.56
CA TYR A 56 -5.12 3.44 0.91
C TYR A 56 -5.67 2.14 1.50
N ARG A 57 -5.41 1.02 0.82
CA ARG A 57 -5.83 -0.31 1.25
C ARG A 57 -5.27 -0.63 2.64
N PHE A 58 -3.99 -0.38 2.88
CA PHE A 58 -3.35 -0.76 4.14
C PHE A 58 -3.76 0.15 5.31
N TRP A 59 -3.77 1.46 5.10
CA TRP A 59 -3.92 2.43 6.19
C TRP A 59 -5.34 2.95 6.39
N CYS A 60 -6.14 3.02 5.33
CA CYS A 60 -7.40 3.77 5.33
C CYS A 60 -8.63 2.87 5.19
N SER A 61 -8.54 1.80 4.41
CA SER A 61 -9.71 1.03 3.98
C SER A 61 -10.43 0.28 5.09
N SER A 62 -9.75 -0.07 6.19
CA SER A 62 -10.40 -0.66 7.35
C SER A 62 -11.50 0.26 7.90
N CYS A 63 -11.26 1.56 7.95
CA CYS A 63 -12.23 2.54 8.44
C CYS A 63 -13.11 3.10 7.31
N HIS A 64 -12.53 3.39 6.13
CA HIS A 64 -13.24 4.09 5.05
C HIS A 64 -13.83 3.17 3.97
N ALA A 65 -13.73 1.85 4.13
CA ALA A 65 -14.03 0.82 3.13
C ALA A 65 -13.17 0.89 1.86
N TYR A 66 -13.11 -0.19 1.10
CA TYR A 66 -12.41 -0.18 -0.19
C TYR A 66 -13.01 0.79 -1.20
N SER A 67 -14.34 0.98 -1.15
CA SER A 67 -15.07 1.91 -2.02
C SER A 67 -15.01 3.36 -1.55
N GLY A 68 -14.53 3.64 -0.34
CA GLY A 68 -14.56 4.97 0.25
C GLY A 68 -15.92 5.37 0.83
N GLU A 69 -16.87 4.44 0.99
CA GLU A 69 -18.22 4.69 1.51
C GLU A 69 -18.28 4.91 3.04
N GLY A 70 -17.14 4.78 3.74
CA GLY A 70 -17.08 4.87 5.20
C GLY A 70 -17.31 3.53 5.90
N LEU A 71 -17.41 3.58 7.24
CA LEU A 71 -17.60 2.39 8.06
C LEU A 71 -19.09 2.01 8.11
N THR A 72 -19.60 1.49 6.99
CA THR A 72 -21.01 1.09 6.85
C THR A 72 -21.27 -0.28 7.49
N PRO A 73 -22.51 -0.61 7.88
CA PRO A 73 -22.86 -1.98 8.30
C PRO A 73 -22.55 -3.02 7.22
N ALA A 74 -22.70 -2.66 5.94
CA ALA A 74 -22.37 -3.54 4.82
C ALA A 74 -20.86 -3.83 4.77
N TRP A 75 -20.03 -2.80 4.94
CA TRP A 75 -18.58 -2.97 5.00
C TRP A 75 -18.14 -3.82 6.19
N ILE A 76 -18.65 -3.51 7.39
CA ILE A 76 -18.37 -4.27 8.62
C ILE A 76 -18.75 -5.76 8.44
N SER A 77 -19.87 -6.05 7.78
CA SER A 77 -20.35 -7.42 7.57
C SER A 77 -19.40 -8.31 6.74
N THR A 78 -18.40 -7.73 6.08
CA THR A 78 -17.38 -8.47 5.33
C THR A 78 -16.29 -9.08 6.22
N TRP A 79 -16.19 -8.67 7.48
CA TRP A 79 -15.19 -9.15 8.44
C TRP A 79 -15.66 -10.39 9.19
N ALA A 80 -14.73 -11.05 9.89
CA ALA A 80 -15.08 -12.17 10.76
C ALA A 80 -16.10 -11.71 11.82
N PRO A 81 -17.07 -12.57 12.21
CA PRO A 81 -18.14 -12.17 13.13
C PRO A 81 -17.67 -11.49 14.43
N ASP A 82 -16.54 -11.94 14.99
CA ASP A 82 -15.98 -11.41 16.24
C ASP A 82 -15.34 -10.00 16.07
N ASP A 83 -15.02 -9.62 14.82
CA ASP A 83 -14.42 -8.34 14.47
C ASP A 83 -15.47 -7.28 14.08
N GLN A 84 -16.75 -7.65 13.95
CA GLN A 84 -17.81 -6.75 13.49
C GLN A 84 -18.26 -5.71 14.53
N ASN A 85 -17.88 -5.88 15.80
CA ASN A 85 -18.24 -4.96 16.90
C ASN A 85 -16.99 -4.29 17.50
N CYS A 86 -16.18 -3.64 16.66
CA CYS A 86 -14.86 -3.11 17.03
C CYS A 86 -14.86 -2.26 18.31
N TRP A 87 -15.94 -1.50 18.55
CA TRP A 87 -16.09 -0.65 19.74
C TRP A 87 -16.39 -1.46 21.02
N GLN A 88 -17.08 -2.60 20.91
CA GLN A 88 -17.42 -3.45 22.06
C GLN A 88 -16.30 -4.43 22.40
N SER A 89 -15.59 -4.94 21.39
CA SER A 89 -14.50 -5.90 21.56
C SER A 89 -13.29 -5.28 22.27
N LYS A 90 -13.18 -3.94 22.30
CA LYS A 90 -12.09 -3.19 22.94
C LYS A 90 -10.68 -3.57 22.44
N CYS A 91 -10.57 -4.26 21.31
CA CYS A 91 -9.30 -4.68 20.70
C CYS A 91 -8.39 -3.50 20.33
N HIS A 92 -8.95 -2.30 20.19
CA HIS A 92 -8.20 -1.07 19.95
C HIS A 92 -8.20 -0.15 21.16
N HIS A 93 -8.78 -0.51 22.31
CA HIS A 93 -8.98 0.43 23.41
C HIS A 93 -7.66 0.74 24.15
N GLU A 94 -7.31 2.02 24.29
CA GLU A 94 -6.06 2.50 24.93
C GLU A 94 -5.81 1.89 26.34
N VAL A 95 -6.85 1.73 27.16
CA VAL A 95 -6.72 1.11 28.49
C VAL A 95 -6.36 -0.39 28.43
N ILE A 96 -6.84 -1.11 27.41
CA ILE A 96 -6.58 -2.55 27.24
C ILE A 96 -5.26 -2.79 26.50
N HIS A 97 -4.93 -1.90 25.58
CA HIS A 97 -3.76 -1.91 24.71
C HIS A 97 -2.98 -0.59 24.92
N PRO A 98 -2.18 -0.46 26.00
CA PRO A 98 -1.56 0.81 26.36
C PRO A 98 -0.45 1.26 25.40
N ASP A 99 0.15 0.31 24.66
CA ASP A 99 1.24 0.62 23.73
C ASP A 99 0.74 1.01 22.33
N ASP A 100 -0.41 0.46 21.89
CA ASP A 100 -0.89 0.57 20.50
C ASP A 100 -2.42 0.78 20.37
N GLY A 101 -3.14 0.95 21.47
CA GLY A 101 -4.57 1.24 21.48
C GLY A 101 -4.88 2.71 21.20
N PHE A 102 -6.04 2.96 20.58
CA PHE A 102 -6.58 4.28 20.26
C PHE A 102 -8.13 4.28 20.36
N PHE A 103 -8.73 5.44 20.57
CA PHE A 103 -10.18 5.58 20.61
C PHE A 103 -10.79 5.45 19.19
N LEU A 104 -11.47 4.34 18.89
CA LEU A 104 -12.14 4.20 17.59
C LEU A 104 -13.42 5.06 17.52
N PRO A 105 -13.55 5.97 16.54
CA PRO A 105 -14.77 6.77 16.39
C PRO A 105 -15.97 5.88 16.01
N TYR A 106 -17.14 6.21 16.56
CA TYR A 106 -18.41 5.52 16.25
C TYR A 106 -18.95 5.83 14.85
N ILE A 107 -18.45 6.90 14.22
CA ILE A 107 -18.84 7.31 12.89
C ILE A 107 -17.56 7.55 12.10
N VAL A 108 -17.35 6.74 11.06
CA VAL A 108 -16.31 7.01 10.06
C VAL A 108 -17.00 7.46 8.77
N PRO A 109 -16.73 8.68 8.30
CA PRO A 109 -17.43 9.24 7.15
C PRO A 109 -17.00 8.57 5.85
N ALA A 110 -17.88 8.67 4.85
CA ALA A 110 -17.52 8.45 3.46
C ALA A 110 -16.51 9.51 2.99
N ILE A 111 -15.53 9.07 2.22
CA ILE A 111 -14.53 9.93 1.55
C ILE A 111 -14.68 9.89 0.02
N VAL A 112 -15.58 9.04 -0.48
CA VAL A 112 -15.99 8.96 -1.89
C VAL A 112 -17.48 9.27 -1.99
N GLY A 113 -17.82 10.21 -2.87
CA GLY A 113 -19.21 10.61 -3.08
C GLY A 113 -19.32 12.04 -3.58
N GLN A 114 -20.50 12.42 -4.05
CA GLN A 114 -20.71 13.78 -4.54
C GLN A 114 -20.52 14.80 -3.41
N GLY A 115 -19.56 15.70 -3.59
CA GLY A 115 -19.33 16.83 -2.69
C GLY A 115 -18.68 16.50 -1.34
N VAL A 116 -18.29 15.24 -1.11
CA VAL A 116 -17.69 14.83 0.17
C VAL A 116 -16.39 15.57 0.48
N LEU A 117 -15.64 15.98 -0.54
CA LEU A 117 -14.39 16.75 -0.38
C LEU A 117 -14.58 18.27 -0.40
N ASN A 118 -15.79 18.78 -0.63
CA ASN A 118 -16.03 20.23 -0.76
C ASN A 118 -15.60 21.02 0.49
N HIS A 119 -15.65 20.39 1.67
CA HIS A 119 -15.31 21.04 2.94
C HIS A 119 -13.84 21.45 3.07
N PHE A 120 -12.95 20.88 2.25
CA PHE A 120 -11.54 21.27 2.23
C PHE A 120 -11.29 22.50 1.35
N GLY A 121 -12.14 22.77 0.36
CA GLY A 121 -11.94 23.84 -0.62
C GLY A 121 -10.90 23.50 -1.70
N ASP A 122 -9.68 23.17 -1.30
CA ASP A 122 -8.55 22.93 -2.21
C ASP A 122 -7.63 21.77 -1.79
N GLY A 123 -6.73 21.39 -2.70
CA GLY A 123 -5.73 20.35 -2.50
C GLY A 123 -4.80 20.59 -1.30
N PRO A 124 -4.18 21.78 -1.14
CA PRO A 124 -3.31 22.05 0.00
C PRO A 124 -4.01 21.88 1.35
N THR A 125 -5.26 22.33 1.47
CA THR A 125 -6.05 22.16 2.70
C THR A 125 -6.37 20.70 2.97
N LEU A 126 -6.74 19.93 1.94
CA LEU A 126 -6.94 18.48 2.05
C LEU A 126 -5.65 17.78 2.49
N TYR A 127 -4.49 18.12 1.90
CA TYR A 127 -3.20 17.56 2.31
C TYR A 127 -2.85 17.91 3.75
N GLY A 128 -3.02 19.16 4.17
CA GLY A 128 -2.77 19.58 5.53
C GLY A 128 -3.59 18.78 6.54
N TYR A 129 -4.88 18.59 6.25
CA TYR A 129 -5.76 17.77 7.08
C TYR A 129 -5.31 16.30 7.15
N VAL A 130 -5.14 15.65 5.99
CA VAL A 130 -4.81 14.22 5.94
C VAL A 130 -3.44 13.94 6.54
N SER A 131 -2.42 14.75 6.23
CA SER A 131 -1.06 14.53 6.77
C SER A 131 -0.93 14.76 8.28
N THR A 132 -1.88 15.49 8.88
CA THR A 132 -1.85 15.84 10.31
C THR A 132 -2.75 14.93 11.15
N LEU A 133 -3.87 14.47 10.60
CA LEU A 133 -4.91 13.77 11.35
C LEU A 133 -5.12 12.33 10.89
N MET A 134 -4.46 11.90 9.82
CA MET A 134 -4.54 10.54 9.30
C MET A 134 -3.14 9.91 9.19
N PRO A 135 -3.06 8.57 9.18
CA PRO A 135 -4.10 7.61 9.57
C PRO A 135 -4.57 7.82 11.01
N PHE A 136 -5.84 7.60 11.32
CA PHE A 136 -6.41 7.98 12.61
C PHE A 136 -5.70 7.31 13.80
N GLN A 137 -5.32 6.04 13.62
CA GLN A 137 -4.59 5.25 14.61
C GLN A 137 -3.14 5.72 14.84
N GLU A 138 -2.55 6.41 13.86
CA GLU A 138 -1.15 6.84 13.92
C GLU A 138 -0.93 8.07 13.01
N PRO A 139 -1.39 9.26 13.43
CA PRO A 139 -1.29 10.45 12.59
C PRO A 139 0.17 10.80 12.27
N GLY A 140 0.47 11.10 11.01
CA GLY A 140 1.84 11.40 10.59
C GLY A 140 2.69 10.18 10.22
N ALA A 141 2.17 8.95 10.29
CA ALA A 141 2.92 7.72 10.02
C ALA A 141 3.43 7.58 8.57
N LEU A 142 2.78 8.26 7.62
CA LEU A 142 3.13 8.14 6.20
C LEU A 142 4.23 9.12 5.80
N SER A 143 5.05 8.73 4.83
CA SER A 143 5.95 9.66 4.14
C SER A 143 5.16 10.68 3.32
N GLN A 144 5.78 11.82 3.00
CA GLN A 144 5.17 12.83 2.13
C GLN A 144 4.75 12.26 0.76
N GLU A 145 5.57 11.40 0.16
CA GLU A 145 5.24 10.73 -1.09
C GLU A 145 3.96 9.88 -0.97
N GLN A 146 3.84 9.10 0.11
CA GLN A 146 2.66 8.29 0.39
C GLN A 146 1.41 9.16 0.63
N TYR A 147 1.54 10.32 1.28
CA TYR A 147 0.42 11.26 1.41
C TYR A 147 -0.05 11.77 0.05
N TYR A 148 0.85 12.21 -0.83
CA TYR A 148 0.44 12.62 -2.17
C TYR A 148 -0.17 11.48 -2.97
N ALA A 149 0.39 10.28 -2.86
CA ALA A 149 -0.11 9.10 -3.54
C ALA A 149 -1.54 8.72 -3.09
N VAL A 150 -1.80 8.70 -1.78
CA VAL A 150 -3.15 8.37 -1.27
C VAL A 150 -4.15 9.46 -1.63
N LEU A 151 -3.75 10.74 -1.63
CA LEU A 151 -4.62 11.82 -2.08
C LEU A 151 -4.95 11.69 -3.56
N ALA A 152 -3.97 11.44 -4.43
CA ALA A 152 -4.20 11.20 -5.85
C ALA A 152 -5.20 10.05 -6.06
N GLN A 153 -5.09 8.97 -5.29
CA GLN A 153 -6.05 7.86 -5.32
C GLN A 153 -7.45 8.30 -4.87
N VAL A 154 -7.59 9.07 -3.79
CA VAL A 154 -8.89 9.58 -3.31
C VAL A 154 -9.54 10.52 -4.33
N LEU A 155 -8.75 11.38 -4.98
CA LEU A 155 -9.23 12.25 -6.06
C LEU A 155 -9.73 11.41 -7.25
N MET A 156 -8.99 10.37 -7.65
CA MET A 156 -9.42 9.43 -8.70
C MET A 156 -10.70 8.69 -8.35
N MET A 157 -10.85 8.20 -7.12
CA MET A 157 -12.08 7.53 -6.67
C MET A 157 -13.30 8.46 -6.72
N ASN A 158 -13.09 9.76 -6.50
CA ASN A 158 -14.11 10.81 -6.65
C ASN A 158 -14.25 11.34 -8.08
N ARG A 159 -13.47 10.82 -9.04
CA ARG A 159 -13.41 11.29 -10.44
C ARG A 159 -13.06 12.78 -10.56
N ILE A 160 -12.24 13.28 -9.64
CA ILE A 160 -11.71 14.64 -9.65
C ILE A 160 -10.41 14.62 -10.45
N ASP A 161 -10.37 15.43 -11.51
CA ASP A 161 -9.16 15.63 -12.30
C ASP A 161 -8.19 16.54 -11.53
N TYR A 162 -6.95 16.07 -11.34
CA TYR A 162 -5.87 16.81 -10.69
C TYR A 162 -4.71 17.11 -11.65
N GLY A 163 -4.93 16.96 -12.96
CA GLY A 163 -3.95 17.24 -14.01
C GLY A 163 -3.24 15.99 -14.51
N THR A 164 -2.28 16.21 -15.41
CA THR A 164 -1.56 15.15 -16.13
C THR A 164 -0.27 14.72 -15.44
N GLU A 165 0.22 15.51 -14.48
CA GLU A 165 1.43 15.22 -13.72
C GLU A 165 1.11 14.57 -12.37
N PRO A 166 2.06 13.84 -11.76
CA PRO A 166 1.90 13.36 -10.39
C PRO A 166 1.57 14.48 -9.40
N LEU A 167 0.73 14.17 -8.43
CA LEU A 167 0.42 15.08 -7.32
C LEU A 167 1.66 15.27 -6.45
N GLY A 168 1.98 16.50 -6.11
CA GLY A 168 3.18 16.86 -5.35
C GLY A 168 3.13 18.30 -4.87
N PRO A 169 4.18 18.80 -4.19
CA PRO A 169 4.21 20.15 -3.65
C PRO A 169 3.93 21.24 -4.69
N GLU A 170 4.39 21.03 -5.93
CA GLU A 170 4.27 21.98 -7.03
C GLU A 170 2.92 21.89 -7.76
N THR A 171 2.25 20.73 -7.72
CA THR A 171 1.03 20.46 -8.48
C THR A 171 -0.23 20.50 -7.62
N ILE A 172 -0.13 20.28 -6.31
CA ILE A 172 -1.29 20.18 -5.43
C ILE A 172 -2.10 21.48 -5.35
N GLY A 173 -1.46 22.63 -5.54
CA GLY A 173 -2.13 23.94 -5.59
C GLY A 173 -3.12 24.10 -6.75
N ALA A 174 -3.06 23.24 -7.77
CA ALA A 174 -4.00 23.25 -8.89
C ALA A 174 -5.31 22.49 -8.61
N VAL A 175 -5.37 21.71 -7.53
CA VAL A 175 -6.53 20.89 -7.19
C VAL A 175 -7.62 21.73 -6.54
N VAL A 176 -8.78 21.80 -7.20
CA VAL A 176 -9.97 22.50 -6.72
C VAL A 176 -11.03 21.47 -6.32
N LEU A 177 -11.47 21.49 -5.06
CA LEU A 177 -12.41 20.51 -4.52
C LEU A 177 -13.82 21.07 -4.33
N GLY A 178 -13.98 22.38 -4.51
CA GLY A 178 -15.24 23.09 -4.36
C GLY A 178 -15.06 24.35 -3.51
N SER A 179 -16.14 25.05 -3.23
CA SER A 179 -16.12 26.08 -2.19
C SER A 179 -16.31 25.40 -0.85
N ALA A 180 -15.32 25.52 0.05
CA ALA A 180 -15.56 25.23 1.45
C ALA A 180 -16.78 26.04 1.89
N PRO A 181 -17.82 25.43 2.48
CA PRO A 181 -18.87 26.23 3.08
C PRO A 181 -18.19 27.18 4.06
N ALA A 182 -18.58 28.46 4.08
CA ALA A 182 -18.02 29.48 4.99
C ALA A 182 -18.30 29.20 6.48
N SER A 183 -18.68 27.97 6.83
CA SER A 183 -18.68 27.51 8.19
C SER A 183 -17.23 27.40 8.64
N PRO A 184 -16.87 27.98 9.80
CA PRO A 184 -15.63 27.62 10.46
C PRO A 184 -15.60 26.09 10.53
N LEU A 185 -14.44 25.48 10.25
CA LEU A 185 -14.19 24.11 10.68
C LEU A 185 -14.80 23.98 12.08
N PRO A 186 -15.61 22.94 12.38
CA PRO A 186 -15.95 22.69 13.77
C PRO A 186 -14.61 22.73 14.49
N ILE A 187 -14.43 23.72 15.37
CA ILE A 187 -13.35 23.71 16.34
C ILE A 187 -13.48 22.30 16.88
N LEU A 188 -12.48 21.44 16.60
CA LEU A 188 -12.38 20.14 17.27
C LEU A 188 -12.78 20.48 18.68
N PRO A 189 -13.90 19.96 19.21
CA PRO A 189 -14.34 20.36 20.54
C PRO A 189 -13.08 20.28 21.35
N THR A 190 -12.66 21.41 21.93
CA THR A 190 -11.60 21.38 22.92
C THR A 190 -12.05 20.23 23.78
N VAL A 191 -11.35 19.10 23.72
CA VAL A 191 -11.61 18.00 24.61
C VAL A 191 -11.13 18.62 25.90
N GLU A 192 -12.03 19.36 26.53
CA GLU A 192 -11.97 19.77 27.90
C GLU A 192 -11.83 18.42 28.56
N ALA A 193 -10.58 18.12 28.94
CA ALA A 193 -10.18 16.84 29.50
C ALA A 193 -11.30 16.47 30.46
N PRO A 194 -11.99 15.34 30.22
CA PRO A 194 -13.27 15.09 30.87
C PRO A 194 -13.11 15.36 32.35
N GLU A 195 -13.91 16.31 32.88
CA GLU A 195 -14.03 16.52 34.32
C GLU A 195 -14.19 15.13 34.90
N VAL A 196 -13.17 14.73 35.67
CA VAL A 196 -13.00 13.40 36.26
C VAL A 196 -14.36 12.96 36.79
N HIS A 197 -15.10 12.22 35.98
CA HIS A 197 -16.33 11.61 36.43
C HIS A 197 -15.83 10.56 37.39
N SER A 198 -15.94 10.91 38.68
CA SER A 198 -15.56 10.07 39.81
C SER A 198 -16.07 8.66 39.52
N MET A 199 -15.13 7.84 39.10
CA MET A 199 -15.33 6.42 38.90
C MET A 199 -15.89 5.91 40.23
N PRO A 200 -17.02 5.19 40.26
CA PRO A 200 -17.46 4.55 41.49
C PRO A 200 -16.30 3.71 42.04
N PRO A 201 -16.10 3.67 43.37
CA PRO A 201 -14.98 2.94 43.94
C PRO A 201 -15.00 1.50 43.43
N GLU A 202 -13.85 1.13 42.87
CA GLU A 202 -13.50 -0.19 42.40
C GLU A 202 -13.94 -1.23 43.43
N ALA A 203 -14.97 -2.01 43.10
CA ALA A 203 -15.31 -3.19 43.87
C ALA A 203 -14.10 -4.11 43.78
N ALA A 204 -13.41 -4.26 44.91
CA ALA A 204 -12.15 -4.98 45.09
C ALA A 204 -12.05 -6.20 44.16
N ALA A 205 -11.33 -6.03 43.05
CA ALA A 205 -10.96 -7.11 42.17
C ALA A 205 -10.12 -8.09 42.99
N SER A 206 -10.66 -9.30 43.15
CA SER A 206 -9.97 -10.40 43.79
C SER A 206 -8.74 -10.71 42.96
N THR A 207 -7.54 -10.53 43.52
CA THR A 207 -6.28 -10.89 42.87
C THR A 207 -6.29 -12.37 42.52
N PRO A 208 -6.17 -12.76 41.22
CA PRO A 208 -5.93 -14.15 40.89
C PRO A 208 -4.52 -14.55 41.37
N ALA A 209 -4.42 -15.73 41.98
CA ALA A 209 -3.17 -16.28 42.46
C ALA A 209 -2.15 -16.42 41.30
N PRO A 210 -0.85 -16.20 41.57
CA PRO A 210 0.19 -16.34 40.55
C PRO A 210 0.25 -17.79 40.06
N GLY A 211 -0.06 -18.00 38.78
CA GLY A 211 0.17 -19.26 38.09
C GLY A 211 1.67 -19.55 37.93
N PRO A 212 2.07 -20.83 37.79
CA PRO A 212 3.47 -21.21 37.64
C PRO A 212 4.06 -20.65 36.34
N ARG A 213 5.21 -19.99 36.46
CA ARG A 213 5.99 -19.47 35.32
C ARG A 213 6.57 -20.64 34.50
N PRO A 214 6.42 -20.65 33.16
CA PRO A 214 7.14 -21.62 32.34
C PRO A 214 8.64 -21.36 32.37
N ALA A 215 9.40 -22.45 32.43
CA ALA A 215 10.84 -22.47 32.54
C ALA A 215 11.53 -21.79 31.34
N ALA A 216 12.58 -21.04 31.67
CA ALA A 216 13.44 -20.31 30.75
C ALA A 216 14.08 -21.24 29.70
N TRP A 217 13.94 -20.86 28.43
CA TRP A 217 14.79 -21.35 27.35
C TRP A 217 16.10 -20.56 27.36
N THR A 218 17.10 -21.06 28.09
CA THR A 218 18.49 -20.69 27.91
C THR A 218 19.16 -21.68 26.97
N ALA A 219 19.09 -21.43 25.66
CA ALA A 219 19.94 -22.10 24.69
C ALA A 219 20.04 -21.25 23.41
N GLY A 220 21.21 -20.68 23.14
CA GLY A 220 21.50 -20.07 21.84
C GLY A 220 22.41 -18.85 21.84
N LEU A 221 23.53 -18.86 22.57
CA LEU A 221 24.58 -17.86 22.37
C LEU A 221 25.98 -18.46 22.52
N LEU A 222 26.40 -19.31 21.57
CA LEU A 222 27.80 -19.60 21.28
C LEU A 222 27.90 -20.14 19.85
N ILE A 223 28.46 -19.35 18.92
CA ILE A 223 29.37 -19.72 17.81
C ILE A 223 29.55 -18.44 16.98
N SER A 224 30.50 -17.59 17.39
CA SER A 224 31.04 -16.49 16.58
C SER A 224 32.52 -16.31 16.91
N LEU A 225 33.35 -17.30 16.60
CA LEU A 225 34.81 -17.16 16.58
C LEU A 225 35.40 -18.27 15.71
N GLY A 226 35.97 -17.87 14.57
CA GLY A 226 36.85 -18.71 13.76
C GLY A 226 36.50 -18.73 12.28
N LEU A 227 37.10 -17.83 11.51
CA LEU A 227 38.00 -18.11 10.37
C LEU A 227 38.08 -16.88 9.46
N ALA A 228 38.97 -15.97 9.83
CA ALA A 228 39.62 -15.08 8.88
C ALA A 228 40.83 -15.81 8.31
N ALA A 229 40.76 -16.22 7.04
CA ALA A 229 41.86 -16.36 6.08
C ALA A 229 41.39 -17.26 4.93
N VAL A 230 41.48 -16.76 3.69
CA VAL A 230 42.20 -17.35 2.54
C VAL A 230 41.62 -16.84 1.22
N ALA A 231 42.53 -16.35 0.37
CA ALA A 231 42.49 -16.23 -1.10
C ALA A 231 41.73 -15.07 -1.76
N SER A 232 42.49 -14.00 -2.03
CA SER A 232 42.59 -13.41 -3.37
C SER A 232 42.89 -14.49 -4.43
N VAL A 233 42.23 -14.44 -5.60
CA VAL A 233 42.76 -14.76 -6.96
C VAL A 233 41.59 -14.78 -7.96
N ALA A 234 41.75 -14.04 -9.07
CA ALA A 234 41.00 -14.09 -10.35
C ALA A 234 39.50 -13.73 -10.27
N VAL A 235 38.97 -12.77 -11.04
CA VAL A 235 38.95 -12.77 -12.51
C VAL A 235 39.06 -11.33 -13.04
N ALA A 236 40.18 -11.07 -13.70
CA ALA A 236 40.34 -9.99 -14.66
C ALA A 236 40.36 -10.62 -16.06
N VAL A 237 39.19 -10.86 -16.65
CA VAL A 237 39.02 -11.18 -18.08
C VAL A 237 37.62 -10.68 -18.48
N GLU A 238 37.50 -9.40 -18.85
CA GLU A 238 36.50 -8.91 -19.82
C GLU A 238 36.76 -7.43 -20.17
N SER A 239 37.93 -7.09 -20.71
CA SER A 239 38.16 -5.75 -21.31
C SER A 239 39.10 -5.74 -22.52
N ARG A 240 39.07 -6.82 -23.31
CA ARG A 240 39.67 -6.86 -24.66
C ARG A 240 38.66 -7.36 -25.68
N SER A 241 37.63 -6.57 -25.94
CA SER A 241 36.79 -6.72 -27.12
C SER A 241 36.19 -5.38 -27.56
N SER A 242 37.04 -4.36 -27.66
CA SER A 242 36.68 -3.08 -28.28
C SER A 242 37.96 -2.32 -28.67
N ARG A 243 38.65 -2.82 -29.70
CA ARG A 243 39.61 -2.09 -30.55
C ARG A 243 40.19 -3.08 -31.56
N GLU A 244 39.44 -3.33 -32.62
CA GLU A 244 39.91 -3.46 -34.01
C GLU A 244 38.79 -2.93 -34.92
#